data_AF-A0A6A6XVN0-F1
#
_entry.id   AF-A0A6A6XVN0-F1
#
_cell.length_a   1.000
_cell.length_b   1.000
_cell.length_c   1.000
_cell.angle_alpha   90.00
_cell.angle_beta   90.00
_cell.angle_gamma   90.00
#
_symmetry.space_group_name_H-M   'P 1'
#
loop_
_entity.id
_entity.type
_entity.pdbx_description
1 polymer ?
#
loop_
_entity_poly.entity_id
_entity_poly.type
_entity_poly.pdbx_seq_one_letter_code
_entity_poly.pdbx_strand_id
1 'polypeptide(L)'
;MVHIVKRMRKLRELLWIRVGPGAIIFPKEVSKIRMEFSANIEGGHRGARKFWREMLPRIKYRNPALPIEISRHKDKLGPSILEVYTTVKAAAAAATPASTTPTPSAEAGAGATQDTLSASPEAPAHTIDLRMAQESEILAQLIARTGATVLKATAEEKEELAEIAEFKERSEKDRVEVREKLEAKRREEEMLRLARGEMVAAT
;
A
#
# COMPACT_ATOMS: atom_id res chain seq x y z
N MET A 1 -27.21 10.65 3.48
CA MET A 1 -26.62 9.31 3.23
C MET A 1 -25.97 9.31 1.85
N VAL A 2 -24.76 8.76 1.68
CA VAL A 2 -24.04 8.81 0.40
C VAL A 2 -24.56 7.73 -0.56
N HIS A 3 -24.74 8.08 -1.85
CA HIS A 3 -25.27 7.18 -2.87
C HIS A 3 -24.42 5.91 -3.05
N ILE A 4 -25.07 4.75 -3.27
CA ILE A 4 -24.39 3.45 -3.35
C ILE A 4 -23.38 3.37 -4.50
N VAL A 5 -23.73 3.92 -5.67
CA VAL A 5 -22.85 3.96 -6.84
C VAL A 5 -21.56 4.75 -6.55
N LYS A 6 -21.66 5.84 -5.77
CA LYS A 6 -20.49 6.64 -5.38
C LYS A 6 -19.55 5.84 -4.47
N ARG A 7 -20.10 5.02 -3.57
CA ARG A 7 -19.32 4.10 -2.71
C ARG A 7 -18.66 2.99 -3.52
N MET A 8 -19.41 2.36 -4.43
CA MET A 8 -18.89 1.29 -5.29
C MET A 8 -17.75 1.77 -6.19
N ARG A 9 -17.82 2.99 -6.74
CA ARG A 9 -16.71 3.56 -7.53
C ARG A 9 -15.43 3.70 -6.70
N LYS A 10 -15.55 4.16 -5.44
CA LYS A 10 -14.40 4.25 -4.52
C LYS A 10 -13.83 2.89 -4.12
N LEU A 11 -14.68 1.87 -4.01
CA LEU A 11 -14.21 0.52 -3.78
C LEU A 11 -13.49 -0.04 -5.02
N ARG A 12 -14.01 0.19 -6.23
CA ARG A 12 -13.37 -0.21 -7.49
C ARG A 12 -12.00 0.44 -7.68
N GLU A 13 -11.80 1.68 -7.22
CA GLU A 13 -10.47 2.31 -7.24
C GLU A 13 -9.42 1.46 -6.51
N LEU A 14 -9.77 0.66 -5.48
CA LEU A 14 -8.85 -0.21 -4.74
C LEU A 14 -8.35 -1.43 -5.53
N LEU A 15 -8.81 -1.64 -6.76
CA LEU A 15 -8.34 -2.70 -7.64
C LEU A 15 -6.83 -2.63 -7.89
N TRP A 16 -6.20 -1.46 -7.73
CA TRP A 16 -4.74 -1.30 -7.79
C TRP A 16 -3.99 -2.21 -6.81
N ILE A 17 -4.64 -2.67 -5.73
CA ILE A 17 -4.06 -3.60 -4.76
C ILE A 17 -3.93 -5.01 -5.37
N ARG A 18 -4.91 -5.43 -6.19
CA ARG A 18 -4.92 -6.76 -6.81
C ARG A 18 -3.96 -6.86 -8.00
N VAL A 19 -3.71 -5.73 -8.67
CA VAL A 19 -3.06 -5.68 -9.99
C VAL A 19 -1.81 -4.79 -9.99
N GLY A 20 -0.77 -5.18 -10.73
CA GLY A 20 0.40 -4.36 -11.06
C GLY A 20 1.73 -4.94 -10.55
N PRO A 21 2.83 -4.17 -10.57
CA PRO A 21 4.19 -4.71 -10.44
C PRO A 21 4.43 -5.43 -9.10
N GLY A 22 3.84 -4.96 -8.00
CA GLY A 22 3.94 -5.60 -6.68
C GLY A 22 3.02 -6.81 -6.46
N ALA A 23 2.22 -7.23 -7.46
CA ALA A 23 1.40 -8.42 -7.35
C ALA A 23 2.26 -9.68 -7.57
N ILE A 24 2.96 -10.09 -6.52
CA ILE A 24 3.83 -11.26 -6.53
C ILE A 24 3.29 -12.37 -5.62
N ILE A 25 3.54 -13.62 -5.98
CA ILE A 25 3.35 -14.78 -5.11
C ILE A 25 4.71 -15.26 -4.63
N PHE A 26 4.88 -15.35 -3.31
CA PHE A 26 6.08 -15.92 -2.72
C PHE A 26 6.03 -17.44 -2.68
N PRO A 27 7.19 -18.11 -2.76
CA PRO A 27 7.29 -19.52 -2.42
C PRO A 27 6.98 -19.73 -0.94
N LYS A 28 6.54 -20.95 -0.60
CA LYS A 28 6.14 -21.34 0.77
C LYS A 28 7.29 -21.31 1.78
N GLU A 29 8.52 -21.18 1.31
CA GLU A 29 9.73 -21.08 2.14
C GLU A 29 9.80 -19.75 2.88
N VAL A 30 9.20 -18.68 2.33
CA VAL A 30 9.18 -17.37 2.97
C VAL A 30 8.21 -17.42 4.15
N SER A 31 8.73 -17.14 5.34
CA SER A 31 7.99 -17.21 6.61
C SER A 31 7.50 -15.83 7.05
N LYS A 32 8.37 -14.82 7.01
CA LYS A 32 8.11 -13.48 7.56
C LYS A 32 8.90 -12.42 6.80
N ILE A 33 8.32 -11.23 6.68
CA ILE A 33 9.00 -10.06 6.15
C ILE A 33 9.00 -8.97 7.22
N ARG A 34 10.16 -8.38 7.49
CA ARG A 34 10.31 -7.21 8.36
C ARG A 34 10.91 -6.06 7.57
N MET A 35 10.33 -4.88 7.71
CA MET A 35 10.82 -3.68 7.05
C MET A 35 11.05 -2.58 8.09
N GLU A 36 12.22 -1.96 8.06
CA GLU A 36 12.59 -0.87 8.96
C GLU A 36 13.05 0.34 8.16
N PHE A 37 12.46 1.52 8.40
CA PHE A 37 12.86 2.76 7.71
C PHE A 37 12.39 4.01 8.48
N SER A 38 12.92 5.17 8.10
CA SER A 38 12.55 6.46 8.73
C SER A 38 11.16 6.95 8.32
N ALA A 39 10.45 7.58 9.25
CA ALA A 39 9.23 8.33 8.93
C ALA A 39 9.51 9.52 8.00
N ASN A 40 10.73 10.08 8.08
CA ASN A 40 11.20 11.18 7.26
C ASN A 40 11.73 10.70 5.91
N ILE A 41 11.67 11.55 4.89
CA ILE A 41 12.13 11.22 3.53
C ILE A 41 13.64 11.50 3.36
N GLU A 42 14.17 12.44 4.16
CA GLU A 42 15.59 12.81 4.20
C GLU A 42 16.47 11.61 4.53
N GLY A 43 17.65 11.49 3.90
CA GLY A 43 18.58 10.38 4.16
C GLY A 43 18.34 9.13 3.29
N GLY A 44 17.49 9.25 2.26
CA GLY A 44 17.31 8.20 1.24
C GLY A 44 16.15 7.23 1.49
N HIS A 45 15.20 7.56 2.37
CA HIS A 45 14.08 6.68 2.74
C HIS A 45 12.85 6.80 1.82
N ARG A 46 12.93 7.60 0.74
CA ARG A 46 11.80 7.82 -0.19
C ARG A 46 11.33 6.51 -0.83
N GLY A 47 12.26 5.68 -1.30
CA GLY A 47 11.97 4.40 -1.93
C GLY A 47 11.28 3.44 -0.97
N ALA A 48 11.82 3.30 0.24
CA ALA A 48 11.22 2.50 1.30
C ALA A 48 9.75 2.90 1.57
N ARG A 49 9.48 4.21 1.72
CA ARG A 49 8.11 4.71 1.94
C ARG A 49 7.17 4.39 0.79
N LYS A 50 7.63 4.55 -0.46
CA LYS A 50 6.84 4.22 -1.65
C LYS A 50 6.60 2.72 -1.76
N PHE A 51 7.63 1.90 -1.55
CA PHE A 51 7.53 0.45 -1.51
C PHE A 51 6.48 0.00 -0.48
N TRP A 52 6.49 0.60 0.72
CA TRP A 52 5.49 0.32 1.74
C TRP A 52 4.07 0.73 1.33
N ARG A 53 3.88 1.88 0.70
CA ARG A 53 2.53 2.37 0.36
C ARG A 53 1.95 1.76 -0.91
N GLU A 54 2.80 1.43 -1.89
CA GLU A 54 2.38 1.05 -3.23
C GLU A 54 2.63 -0.43 -3.54
N MET A 55 3.67 -1.06 -3.00
CA MET A 55 4.03 -2.45 -3.30
C MET A 55 3.57 -3.43 -2.21
N LEU A 56 3.89 -3.16 -0.93
CA LEU A 56 3.55 -4.06 0.18
C LEU A 56 2.05 -4.42 0.29
N PRO A 57 1.09 -3.51 0.07
CA PRO A 57 -0.33 -3.87 0.10
C PRO A 57 -0.69 -4.89 -0.99
N ARG A 58 -0.09 -4.77 -2.18
CA ARG A 58 -0.29 -5.72 -3.29
C ARG A 58 0.27 -7.09 -2.94
N ILE A 59 1.46 -7.10 -2.36
CA ILE A 59 2.12 -8.30 -1.87
C ILE A 59 1.26 -9.00 -0.81
N LYS A 60 0.75 -8.26 0.18
CA LYS A 60 -0.07 -8.81 1.27
C LYS A 60 -1.41 -9.35 0.77
N TYR A 61 -2.02 -8.70 -0.22
CA TYR A 61 -3.28 -9.16 -0.81
C TYR A 61 -3.14 -10.53 -1.48
N ARG A 62 -2.02 -10.78 -2.17
CA ARG A 62 -1.74 -12.08 -2.80
C ARG A 62 -1.23 -13.13 -1.81
N ASN A 63 -0.59 -12.69 -0.72
CA ASN A 63 0.00 -13.57 0.30
C ASN A 63 -0.58 -13.24 1.69
N PRO A 64 -1.86 -13.52 1.96
CA PRO A 64 -2.50 -13.15 3.22
C PRO A 64 -1.88 -13.85 4.43
N ALA A 65 -1.35 -15.07 4.25
CA ALA A 65 -0.72 -15.85 5.31
C ALA A 65 0.63 -15.27 5.78
N LEU A 66 1.31 -14.45 4.97
CA LEU A 66 2.63 -13.93 5.32
C LEU A 66 2.53 -12.78 6.33
N PRO A 67 3.06 -12.90 7.54
CA PRO A 67 3.21 -11.78 8.45
C PRO A 67 4.22 -10.77 7.88
N ILE A 68 3.79 -9.50 7.83
CA ILE A 68 4.63 -8.37 7.41
C ILE A 68 4.68 -7.38 8.58
N GLU A 69 5.88 -7.16 9.11
CA GLU A 69 6.12 -6.21 10.21
C GLU A 69 6.83 -4.97 9.70
N ILE A 70 6.39 -3.81 10.19
CA ILE A 70 6.94 -2.52 9.78
C ILE A 70 7.34 -1.75 11.02
N SER A 71 8.65 -1.53 11.17
CA SER A 71 9.22 -0.66 12.18
C SER A 71 9.53 0.70 11.56
N ARG A 72 9.05 1.78 12.18
CA ARG A 72 9.36 3.15 11.74
C ARG A 72 10.00 3.93 12.86
N HIS A 73 11.15 4.53 12.59
CA HIS A 73 11.85 5.41 13.51
C HIS A 73 11.82 6.86 13.02
N LYS A 74 12.28 7.80 13.87
CA LYS A 74 12.35 9.23 13.54
C LYS A 74 13.75 9.65 13.05
N ASP A 75 14.74 8.80 13.23
CA ASP A 75 16.11 9.09 12.84
C ASP A 75 16.22 9.14 11.31
N LYS A 76 16.74 10.25 10.79
CA LYS A 76 16.91 10.50 9.36
C LYS A 76 18.04 9.64 8.78
N LEU A 77 19.09 9.42 9.58
CA LEU A 77 20.26 8.64 9.19
C LEU A 77 20.17 7.18 9.64
N GLY A 78 19.11 6.82 10.35
CA GLY A 78 18.85 5.47 10.81
C GLY A 78 18.75 4.43 9.68
N PRO A 79 18.72 3.14 10.03
CA PRO A 79 18.71 2.04 9.05
C PRO A 79 17.46 2.08 8.16
N SER A 80 17.64 1.67 6.90
CA SER A 80 16.59 1.48 5.91
C SER A 80 16.75 0.08 5.31
N ILE A 81 16.10 -0.92 5.90
CA ILE A 81 16.40 -2.33 5.63
C ILE A 81 15.10 -3.12 5.46
N LEU A 82 15.13 -4.06 4.51
CA LEU A 82 14.11 -5.09 4.33
C LEU A 82 14.72 -6.46 4.60
N GLU A 83 14.17 -7.14 5.58
CA GLU A 83 14.60 -8.47 6.03
C GLU A 83 13.54 -9.50 5.64
N VAL A 84 13.99 -10.59 5.03
CA VAL A 84 13.15 -11.74 4.67
C VAL A 84 13.64 -12.95 5.43
N TYR A 85 12.72 -13.59 6.15
CA TYR A 85 12.96 -14.82 6.90
C TYR A 85 12.40 -15.99 6.10
N THR A 86 13.21 -17.03 5.94
CA THR A 86 12.82 -18.27 5.27
C THR A 86 12.91 -19.43 6.24
N THR A 87 11.91 -20.31 6.29
CA THR A 87 12.05 -21.55 7.06
C THR A 87 12.97 -22.51 6.31
N VAL A 88 14.15 -22.81 6.87
CA VAL A 88 15.11 -23.77 6.26
C VAL A 88 14.54 -25.20 6.16
N LYS A 89 13.40 -25.49 6.81
CA LYS A 89 12.81 -26.83 6.91
C LYS A 89 11.84 -27.22 5.76
N ALA A 90 11.67 -26.42 4.72
CA ALA A 90 10.66 -26.70 3.68
C ALA A 90 11.16 -27.44 2.42
N ALA A 91 12.47 -27.66 2.26
CA ALA A 91 13.01 -28.47 1.15
C ALA A 91 12.78 -29.99 1.33
N ALA A 92 12.32 -30.45 2.51
CA ALA A 92 12.17 -31.87 2.84
C ALA A 92 10.71 -32.34 3.07
N ALA A 93 9.70 -31.47 2.96
CA ALA A 93 8.32 -31.80 3.35
C ALA A 93 7.32 -31.80 2.17
N ALA A 94 7.78 -32.09 0.96
CA ALA A 94 6.91 -32.45 -0.16
C ALA A 94 6.51 -33.94 -0.08
N ALA A 95 5.85 -34.35 1.01
CA ALA A 95 5.14 -35.62 1.06
C ALA A 95 4.03 -35.59 2.11
N THR A 96 2.82 -35.83 1.63
CA THR A 96 1.59 -36.25 2.34
C THR A 96 0.57 -35.16 2.72
N PRO A 97 -0.67 -35.24 2.20
CA PRO A 97 -1.78 -34.36 2.56
C PRO A 97 -2.57 -34.95 3.75
N ALA A 98 -2.99 -34.11 4.69
CA ALA A 98 -4.09 -34.47 5.59
C ALA A 98 -4.82 -33.21 6.10
N SER A 99 -6.10 -33.18 5.74
CA SER A 99 -7.23 -32.38 6.20
C SER A 99 -7.37 -32.21 7.71
N THR A 100 -7.85 -31.04 8.17
CA THR A 100 -9.20 -30.83 8.78
C THR A 100 -9.40 -29.39 9.26
N THR A 101 -10.50 -28.76 8.84
CA THR A 101 -11.20 -27.65 9.51
C THR A 101 -11.83 -28.13 10.83
N PRO A 102 -12.07 -27.29 11.86
CA PRO A 102 -13.22 -26.37 11.85
C PRO A 102 -13.01 -24.98 12.47
N THR A 103 -13.81 -24.03 11.99
CA THR A 103 -14.18 -22.73 12.59
C THR A 103 -14.74 -22.89 14.01
N PRO A 104 -14.55 -21.89 14.90
CA PRO A 104 -15.73 -21.12 15.32
C PRO A 104 -15.51 -19.60 15.37
N SER A 105 -16.66 -18.94 15.56
CA SER A 105 -17.02 -17.53 15.40
C SER A 105 -16.25 -16.52 16.24
N ALA A 106 -16.28 -15.27 15.76
CA ALA A 106 -15.82 -14.07 16.45
C ALA A 106 -16.77 -13.66 17.59
N GLU A 107 -16.21 -13.31 18.74
CA GLU A 107 -16.83 -12.48 19.77
C GLU A 107 -15.88 -11.34 20.13
N ALA A 108 -16.45 -10.13 20.22
CA ALA A 108 -15.74 -8.91 20.59
C ALA A 108 -15.59 -8.83 22.11
N GLY A 109 -14.36 -8.57 22.58
CA GLY A 109 -14.07 -8.32 23.98
C GLY A 109 -12.68 -7.72 24.14
N ALA A 110 -12.61 -6.60 24.85
CA ALA A 110 -11.44 -5.76 24.98
C ALA A 110 -10.32 -6.38 25.83
N GLY A 111 -9.07 -6.02 25.50
CA GLY A 111 -7.95 -5.99 26.45
C GLY A 111 -7.01 -7.21 26.44
N ALA A 112 -5.72 -6.90 26.29
CA ALA A 112 -4.54 -7.70 26.63
C ALA A 112 -4.10 -8.83 25.67
N THR A 113 -3.01 -8.51 24.95
CA THR A 113 -1.83 -9.37 24.71
C THR A 113 -2.06 -10.81 24.25
N GLN A 114 -1.82 -11.07 22.96
CA GLN A 114 -1.23 -12.34 22.52
C GLN A 114 -0.17 -12.07 21.44
N ASP A 115 1.05 -11.89 21.94
CA ASP A 115 2.28 -12.23 21.25
C ASP A 115 2.37 -13.76 21.23
N THR A 116 2.05 -14.40 20.10
CA THR A 116 2.32 -15.82 19.89
C THR A 116 2.54 -16.10 18.40
N LEU A 117 3.71 -15.71 17.91
CA LEU A 117 4.57 -16.49 17.00
C LEU A 117 5.95 -15.81 17.02
N SER A 118 6.54 -15.70 18.21
CA SER A 118 7.96 -15.39 18.37
C SER A 118 8.76 -16.62 17.93
N ALA A 119 8.91 -16.76 16.61
CA ALA A 119 10.01 -17.54 16.08
C ALA A 119 11.29 -16.94 16.67
N SER A 120 12.04 -17.81 17.35
CA SER A 120 13.46 -17.72 17.72
C SER A 120 14.24 -16.74 16.83
N PRO A 121 15.29 -16.04 17.31
CA PRO A 121 16.14 -15.18 16.48
C PRO A 121 16.93 -16.04 15.47
N GLU A 122 16.24 -16.56 14.47
CA GLU A 122 16.78 -17.10 13.25
C GLU A 122 17.24 -15.89 12.45
N ALA A 123 18.53 -15.87 12.10
CA ALA A 123 19.09 -14.77 11.33
C ALA A 123 18.26 -14.54 10.06
N PRO A 124 18.06 -13.27 9.64
CA PRO A 124 17.35 -13.01 8.40
C PRO A 124 18.08 -13.69 7.25
N ALA A 125 17.34 -14.50 6.47
CA ALA A 125 17.91 -15.23 5.35
C ALA A 125 18.40 -14.26 4.26
N HIS A 126 17.66 -13.17 4.05
CA HIS A 126 18.01 -12.13 3.10
C HIS A 126 17.80 -10.73 3.69
N THR A 127 18.85 -9.91 3.61
CA THR A 127 18.82 -8.51 4.03
C THR A 127 19.05 -7.59 2.84
N ILE A 128 18.06 -6.78 2.49
CA ILE A 128 18.06 -5.84 1.37
C ILE A 128 18.17 -4.42 1.91
N ASP A 129 19.16 -3.65 1.45
CA ASP A 129 19.27 -2.22 1.78
C ASP A 129 18.29 -1.42 0.92
N LEU A 130 17.54 -0.53 1.56
CA LEU A 130 16.53 0.31 0.94
C LEU A 130 17.00 1.75 0.74
N ARG A 131 18.18 2.10 1.26
CA ARG A 131 18.70 3.46 1.22
C ARG A 131 18.99 3.89 -0.21
N MET A 132 18.42 5.01 -0.63
CA MET A 132 18.54 5.58 -1.98
C MET A 132 18.05 4.67 -3.12
N ALA A 133 17.45 3.51 -2.81
CA ALA A 133 16.90 2.61 -3.80
C ALA A 133 15.51 3.08 -4.27
N GLN A 134 15.16 2.80 -5.53
CA GLN A 134 13.81 3.05 -6.04
C GLN A 134 12.88 1.86 -5.72
N GLU A 135 11.57 2.10 -5.59
CA GLU A 135 10.56 1.06 -5.32
C GLU A 135 10.59 -0.13 -6.30
N SER A 136 10.88 0.13 -7.58
CA SER A 136 11.00 -0.90 -8.62
C SER A 136 12.25 -1.75 -8.45
N GLU A 137 13.35 -1.14 -8.03
CA GLU A 137 14.63 -1.81 -7.79
C GLU A 137 14.55 -2.69 -6.54
N ILE A 138 13.95 -2.17 -5.46
CA ILE A 138 13.69 -2.94 -4.23
C ILE A 138 12.86 -4.18 -4.55
N LEU A 139 11.81 -4.02 -5.38
CA LEU A 139 10.98 -5.16 -5.80
C LEU A 139 11.78 -6.17 -6.64
N ALA A 140 12.60 -5.71 -7.58
CA ALA A 140 13.43 -6.59 -8.40
C ALA A 140 14.43 -7.38 -7.55
N GLN A 141 15.09 -6.73 -6.58
CA GLN A 141 16.00 -7.38 -5.64
C GLN A 141 15.26 -8.39 -4.76
N LEU A 142 14.04 -8.07 -4.31
CA LEU A 142 13.22 -8.98 -3.52
C LEU A 142 12.82 -10.22 -4.33
N ILE A 143 12.38 -10.04 -5.57
CA ILE A 143 12.04 -11.15 -6.48
C ILE A 143 13.28 -12.01 -6.77
N ALA A 144 14.41 -11.39 -7.08
CA ALA A 144 15.64 -12.09 -7.42
C ALA A 144 16.15 -12.95 -6.25
N ARG A 145 16.03 -12.49 -5.01
CA ARG A 145 16.48 -13.23 -3.83
C ARG A 145 15.49 -14.31 -3.37
N THR A 146 14.19 -14.05 -3.51
CA THR A 146 13.15 -14.97 -3.01
C THR A 146 12.58 -15.91 -4.06
N GLY A 147 12.88 -15.71 -5.35
CA GLY A 147 12.30 -16.50 -6.45
C GLY A 147 10.79 -16.28 -6.63
N ALA A 148 10.26 -15.14 -6.16
CA ALA A 148 8.84 -14.84 -6.25
C ALA A 148 8.36 -14.69 -7.70
N THR A 149 7.12 -15.10 -7.98
CA THR A 149 6.54 -15.03 -9.33
C THR A 149 5.64 -13.81 -9.47
N VAL A 150 5.83 -13.04 -10.55
CA VAL A 150 5.03 -11.85 -10.86
C VAL A 150 3.75 -12.26 -11.58
N LEU A 151 2.60 -11.90 -11.03
CA LEU A 151 1.30 -12.11 -11.66
C LEU A 151 1.00 -10.99 -12.67
N LYS A 152 0.60 -11.39 -13.87
CA LYS A 152 0.09 -10.46 -14.89
C LYS A 152 -1.41 -10.25 -14.67
N ALA A 153 -1.86 -9.03 -14.96
CA ALA A 153 -3.28 -8.67 -14.92
C ALA A 153 -4.08 -9.50 -15.93
N THR A 154 -5.27 -9.98 -15.52
CA THR A 154 -6.22 -10.64 -16.43
C THR A 154 -6.85 -9.63 -17.42
N ALA A 155 -7.56 -10.10 -18.44
CA ALA A 155 -8.21 -9.23 -19.41
C ALA A 155 -9.30 -8.36 -18.75
N GLU A 156 -10.16 -8.97 -17.96
CA GLU A 156 -11.23 -8.28 -17.20
C GLU A 156 -10.66 -7.20 -16.29
N GLU A 157 -9.57 -7.49 -15.56
CA GLU A 157 -8.91 -6.52 -14.69
C GLU A 157 -8.37 -5.30 -15.45
N LYS A 158 -7.92 -5.49 -16.70
CA LYS A 158 -7.43 -4.40 -17.55
C LYS A 158 -8.57 -3.53 -18.04
N GLU A 159 -9.70 -4.11 -18.38
CA GLU A 159 -10.92 -3.39 -18.75
C GLU A 159 -11.43 -2.56 -17.57
N GLU A 160 -11.51 -3.14 -16.37
CA GLU A 160 -11.89 -2.42 -15.16
C GLU A 160 -10.93 -1.25 -14.86
N LEU A 161 -9.62 -1.43 -15.09
CA LEU A 161 -8.64 -0.34 -14.97
C LEU A 161 -8.84 0.77 -16.00
N ALA A 162 -9.18 0.41 -17.25
CA ALA A 162 -9.47 1.37 -18.31
C ALA A 162 -10.72 2.20 -17.99
N GLU A 163 -11.81 1.56 -17.54
CA GLU A 163 -13.03 2.25 -17.11
C GLU A 163 -12.75 3.25 -15.96
N ILE A 164 -11.93 2.85 -14.98
CA ILE A 164 -11.55 3.72 -13.87
C ILE A 164 -10.71 4.91 -14.37
N ALA A 165 -9.83 4.69 -15.33
CA ALA A 165 -8.98 5.75 -15.91
C ALA A 165 -9.83 6.78 -16.68
N GLU A 166 -10.73 6.32 -17.55
CA GLU A 166 -11.67 7.18 -18.29
C GLU A 166 -12.56 8.00 -17.34
N PHE A 167 -13.04 7.38 -16.26
CA PHE A 167 -13.84 8.07 -15.28
C PHE A 167 -13.05 9.15 -14.52
N LYS A 168 -11.77 8.88 -14.20
CA LYS A 168 -10.89 9.86 -13.56
C LYS A 168 -10.64 11.05 -14.48
N GLU A 169 -10.35 10.80 -15.75
CA GLU A 169 -10.15 11.88 -16.74
C GLU A 169 -11.37 12.79 -16.83
N ARG A 170 -12.58 12.21 -16.91
CA ARG A 170 -13.84 12.97 -16.89
C ARG A 170 -14.01 13.76 -15.60
N SER A 171 -13.75 13.14 -14.46
CA SER A 171 -13.86 13.78 -13.15
C SER A 171 -12.87 14.93 -12.97
N GLU A 172 -11.69 14.86 -13.59
CA GLU A 172 -10.70 15.95 -13.56
C GLU A 172 -11.13 17.13 -14.42
N LYS A 173 -11.73 16.89 -15.60
CA LYS A 173 -12.33 17.94 -16.43
C LYS A 173 -13.43 18.67 -15.66
N ASP A 174 -14.39 17.93 -15.09
CA ASP A 174 -15.47 18.50 -14.28
C ASP A 174 -14.92 19.30 -13.08
N ARG A 175 -13.87 18.79 -12.42
CA ARG A 175 -13.24 19.48 -11.28
C ARG A 175 -12.62 20.82 -11.69
N VAL A 176 -11.99 20.88 -12.86
CA VAL A 176 -11.40 22.13 -13.38
C VAL A 176 -12.49 23.14 -13.72
N GLU A 177 -13.53 22.73 -14.45
CA GLU A 177 -14.65 23.63 -14.81
C GLU A 177 -15.37 24.20 -13.58
N VAL A 178 -15.64 23.36 -12.58
CA VAL A 178 -16.29 23.81 -11.34
C VAL A 178 -15.38 24.77 -10.57
N ARG A 179 -14.08 24.48 -10.51
CA ARG A 179 -13.11 25.38 -9.86
C ARG A 179 -13.10 26.75 -10.53
N GLU A 180 -13.07 26.80 -11.86
CA GLU A 180 -13.09 28.07 -12.61
C GLU A 180 -14.38 28.87 -12.38
N LYS A 181 -15.55 28.21 -12.39
CA LYS A 181 -16.83 28.86 -12.09
C LYS A 181 -16.87 29.43 -10.67
N LEU A 182 -16.36 28.69 -9.69
CA LEU A 182 -16.30 29.14 -8.30
C LEU A 182 -15.31 30.30 -8.12
N GLU A 183 -14.17 30.27 -8.79
CA GLU A 183 -13.20 31.37 -8.79
C GLU A 183 -13.77 32.63 -9.45
N ALA A 184 -14.45 32.50 -10.59
CA ALA A 184 -15.12 33.63 -11.25
C ALA A 184 -16.19 34.26 -10.34
N LYS A 185 -17.05 33.43 -9.75
CA LYS A 185 -18.08 33.90 -8.81
C LYS A 185 -17.46 34.61 -7.61
N ARG A 186 -16.38 34.06 -7.05
CA ARG A 186 -15.66 34.68 -5.93
C ARG A 186 -15.04 36.03 -6.31
N ARG A 187 -14.47 36.14 -7.52
CA ARG A 187 -13.93 37.41 -8.04
C ARG A 187 -15.02 38.45 -8.26
N GLU A 188 -16.16 38.05 -8.80
CA GLU A 188 -17.33 38.93 -8.97
C GLU A 188 -17.88 39.39 -7.62
N GLU A 189 -18.03 38.49 -6.65
CA GLU A 189 -18.44 38.82 -5.28
C GLU A 189 -17.45 39.80 -4.61
N GLU A 190 -16.14 39.58 -4.75
CA GLU A 190 -15.10 40.49 -4.23
C GLU A 190 -15.15 41.86 -4.92
N MET A 191 -15.34 41.92 -6.23
CA MET A 191 -15.48 43.18 -6.99
C MET A 191 -16.74 43.95 -6.59
N LEU A 192 -17.88 43.25 -6.47
CA LEU A 192 -19.14 43.85 -6.03
C LEU A 192 -19.05 44.33 -4.58
N ARG A 193 -18.32 43.61 -3.72
CA ARG A 193 -18.09 44.03 -2.33
C ARG A 193 -17.28 45.32 -2.26
N LEU A 194 -16.22 45.44 -3.06
CA LEU A 194 -15.44 46.68 -3.20
C LEU A 194 -16.30 47.83 -3.73
N ALA A 195 -17.13 47.57 -4.74
CA ALA A 195 -18.02 48.58 -5.34
C ALA A 195 -19.14 49.04 -4.40
N ARG A 196 -19.62 48.17 -3.50
CA ARG A 196 -20.60 48.50 -2.45
C ARG A 196 -20.02 49.34 -1.31
N GLY A 197 -18.71 49.63 -1.31
CA GLY A 197 -18.07 50.42 -0.27
C GLY A 197 -17.87 49.66 1.04
N GLU A 198 -18.12 48.33 1.06
CA GLU A 198 -17.73 47.43 2.15
C GLU A 198 -16.21 47.16 2.08
N MET A 199 -15.43 48.24 2.20
CA MET A 199 -14.08 48.09 2.71
C MET A 199 -14.22 47.59 4.14
N VAL A 200 -13.56 46.48 4.46
CA VAL A 200 -13.24 46.17 5.85
C VAL A 200 -12.60 47.44 6.39
N ALA A 201 -13.32 48.16 7.25
CA ALA A 201 -12.77 49.23 8.05
C ALA A 201 -11.60 48.60 8.80
N ALA A 202 -10.38 48.87 8.32
CA ALA A 202 -9.18 48.56 9.04
C ALA A 202 -9.16 49.48 10.26
N THR A 203 -9.57 48.92 11.40
CA THR A 203 -9.22 49.36 12.76
C THR A 203 -8.75 48.16 13.51
#